data_AF-A0A1S2Q893-F1
#
_entry.id   AF-A0A1S2Q893-F1
#
_cell.length_a   1.000
_cell.length_b   1.000
_cell.length_c   1.000
_cell.angle_alpha   90.00
_cell.angle_beta   90.00
_cell.angle_gamma   90.00
#
_symmetry.space_group_name_H-M   'P 1'
#
loop_
_entity.id
_entity.type
_entity.pdbx_description
1 polymer ?
#
loop_
_entity_poly.entity_id
_entity_poly.type
_entity_poly.pdbx_seq_one_letter_code
_entity_poly.pdbx_strand_id
1 'polypeptide(L)'
;MRRQDVHDELRARLHEAAEAHEPDRARILARVERGMAAPAGSPRAGHRSSRPPVWGWARVAGATAAVAGVLAVGGYAVASAAKDKPPAQQTVAVSPTPTPAPHTTPAHPSAGATNPAPGTGATHATRAPGSAPARTPDASGRPPAARGGQQGPLWSDGSVDPHSNDFWAQSDLTLKTSRQLSSLTVELTVAQTGGVSFAGAWRSLPETDFTQTAEERDGFLVCTWTLKEGRTVPAGQWVFAGQYNHGRGSRDAKADGYTITGTADGVGYAVKGDFAAHR
;
A
#
# COMPACT_ATOMS: atom_id res chain seq x y z
N MET A 1 -9.85 -37.60 -11.67
CA MET A 1 -9.63 -36.74 -10.47
C MET A 1 -10.20 -35.37 -10.76
N ARG A 2 -11.07 -34.85 -9.88
CA ARG A 2 -11.67 -33.52 -10.03
C ARG A 2 -10.69 -32.49 -9.48
N ARG A 3 -10.74 -31.25 -9.99
CA ARG A 3 -9.81 -30.17 -9.58
C ARG A 3 -9.84 -29.87 -8.08
N GLN A 4 -10.98 -30.09 -7.42
CA GLN A 4 -11.12 -29.94 -5.97
C GLN A 4 -10.24 -30.93 -5.19
N ASP A 5 -10.18 -32.19 -5.62
CA ASP A 5 -9.36 -33.24 -4.99
C ASP A 5 -7.87 -32.85 -4.94
N VAL A 6 -7.37 -32.19 -5.98
CA VAL A 6 -5.97 -31.72 -6.08
C VAL A 6 -5.68 -30.55 -5.12
N HIS A 7 -6.65 -29.66 -4.93
CA HIS A 7 -6.51 -28.54 -4.00
C HIS A 7 -6.53 -28.99 -2.53
N ASP A 8 -7.36 -29.98 -2.22
CA ASP A 8 -7.46 -30.52 -0.88
C ASP A 8 -6.22 -31.35 -0.50
N GLU A 9 -5.66 -32.10 -1.46
CA GLU A 9 -4.39 -32.80 -1.29
C GLU A 9 -3.22 -31.83 -1.08
N LEU A 10 -3.16 -30.72 -1.83
CA LEU A 10 -2.15 -29.68 -1.64
C LEU A 10 -2.27 -29.04 -0.25
N ARG A 11 -3.50 -28.75 0.20
CA ARG A 11 -3.73 -28.18 1.54
C ARG A 11 -3.27 -29.15 2.64
N ALA A 12 -3.58 -30.44 2.50
CA ALA A 12 -3.15 -31.46 3.45
C ALA A 12 -1.62 -31.54 3.56
N ARG A 13 -0.91 -31.57 2.42
CA ARG A 13 0.56 -31.60 2.38
C ARG A 13 1.20 -30.35 2.97
N LEU A 14 0.61 -29.17 2.75
CA LEU A 14 1.09 -27.93 3.37
C LEU A 14 0.88 -27.93 4.89
N HIS A 15 -0.23 -28.49 5.37
CA HIS A 15 -0.51 -28.61 6.79
C HIS A 15 0.46 -29.58 7.47
N GLU A 16 0.69 -30.74 6.86
CA GLU A 16 1.69 -31.71 7.32
C GLU A 16 3.10 -31.13 7.36
N ALA A 17 3.51 -30.38 6.32
CA ALA A 17 4.80 -29.71 6.28
C ALA A 17 4.93 -28.60 7.35
N ALA A 18 3.84 -27.92 7.67
CA ALA A 18 3.81 -26.90 8.72
C ALA A 18 3.91 -27.51 10.12
N GLU A 19 3.22 -28.63 10.37
CA GLU A 19 3.28 -29.37 11.64
C GLU A 19 4.65 -30.01 11.88
N ALA A 20 5.31 -30.48 10.81
CA ALA A 20 6.66 -31.03 10.88
C ALA A 20 7.75 -29.96 11.07
N HIS A 21 7.43 -28.68 10.87
CA HIS A 21 8.40 -27.61 10.99
C HIS A 21 8.55 -27.17 12.45
N GLU A 22 9.64 -27.58 13.09
CA GLU A 22 10.03 -27.08 14.41
C GLU A 22 10.98 -25.88 14.27
N PRO A 23 10.56 -24.65 14.61
CA PRO A 23 11.44 -23.49 14.52
C PRO A 23 12.54 -23.57 15.57
N ASP A 24 13.79 -23.27 15.17
CA ASP A 24 14.92 -23.15 16.09
C ASP A 24 14.73 -21.92 17.00
N ARG A 25 14.05 -22.14 18.13
CA ARG A 25 13.74 -21.11 19.13
C ARG A 25 15.00 -20.48 19.70
N ALA A 26 16.09 -21.25 19.86
CA ALA A 26 17.35 -20.75 20.38
C ALA A 26 17.95 -19.71 19.43
N ARG A 27 17.91 -19.98 18.12
CA ARG A 27 18.38 -19.03 17.11
C ARG A 27 17.49 -17.79 17.00
N ILE A 28 16.17 -17.95 17.10
CA ILE A 28 15.22 -16.83 17.09
C ILE A 28 15.45 -15.92 18.30
N LEU A 29 15.56 -16.50 19.50
CA LEU A 29 15.82 -15.73 20.72
C LEU A 29 17.20 -15.07 20.69
N ALA A 30 18.25 -15.77 20.25
CA ALA A 30 19.58 -15.18 20.10
C ALA A 30 19.62 -14.03 19.08
N ARG A 31 18.77 -14.07 18.05
CA ARG A 31 18.60 -12.97 17.09
C ARG A 31 17.91 -11.77 17.74
N VAL A 32 16.87 -12.00 18.55
CA VAL A 32 16.12 -10.97 19.28
C VAL A 32 16.99 -10.33 20.35
N GLU A 33 17.64 -11.11 21.20
CA GLU A 33 18.56 -10.63 22.24
C GLU A 33 19.69 -9.79 21.63
N ARG A 34 20.25 -10.20 20.49
CA ARG A 34 21.24 -9.41 19.76
C ARG A 34 20.68 -8.10 19.19
N GLY A 35 19.40 -8.10 18.81
CA GLY A 35 18.69 -6.89 18.37
C GLY A 35 18.38 -5.94 19.53
N MET A 36 18.08 -6.47 20.71
CA MET A 36 17.80 -5.69 21.92
C MET A 36 19.05 -5.20 22.64
N ALA A 37 20.14 -5.96 22.60
CA ALA A 37 21.43 -5.60 23.20
C ALA A 37 22.24 -4.62 22.33
N ALA A 38 21.83 -4.39 21.08
CA ALA A 38 22.42 -3.34 20.26
C ALA A 38 21.95 -1.97 20.79
N PRO A 39 22.86 -1.12 21.31
CA PRO A 39 22.46 0.21 21.76
C PRO A 39 21.92 0.99 20.57
N ALA A 40 20.81 1.70 20.78
CA ALA A 40 20.21 2.62 19.82
C ALA A 40 21.19 3.75 19.49
N GLY A 41 22.13 3.51 18.58
CA GLY A 41 23.20 4.45 18.25
C GLY A 41 24.51 3.86 17.74
N SER A 42 24.73 2.53 17.75
CA SER A 42 25.96 1.98 17.17
C SER A 42 25.84 1.76 15.65
N PRO A 43 26.71 2.35 14.82
CA PRO A 43 26.75 2.06 13.40
C PRO A 43 27.09 0.57 13.21
N ARG A 44 26.34 -0.11 12.34
CA ARG A 44 26.59 -1.51 11.96
C ARG A 44 28.03 -1.64 11.47
N ALA A 45 28.90 -2.18 12.32
CA ALA A 45 30.22 -2.63 11.92
C ALA A 45 30.04 -3.82 10.98
N GLY A 46 30.09 -3.53 9.67
CA GLY A 46 30.16 -4.55 8.62
C GLY A 46 31.35 -5.48 8.86
N HIS A 47 31.13 -6.77 8.65
CA HIS A 47 32.22 -7.74 8.63
C HIS A 47 33.11 -7.51 7.40
N ARG A 48 34.24 -6.86 7.69
CA ARG A 48 35.58 -6.95 7.08
C ARG A 48 35.71 -7.81 5.82
N SER A 49 35.98 -7.13 4.71
CA SER A 49 36.98 -7.57 3.73
C SER A 49 38.26 -6.77 4.00
N SER A 50 39.33 -7.47 4.33
CA SER A 50 40.65 -6.97 4.71
C SER A 50 41.39 -6.27 3.56
N ARG A 51 41.78 -5.00 3.72
CA ARG A 51 42.95 -4.39 3.04
C ARG A 51 43.65 -3.37 3.98
N PRO A 52 44.99 -3.30 3.97
CA PRO A 52 45.78 -2.63 5.00
C PRO A 52 45.84 -1.09 4.84
N PRO A 53 46.23 -0.36 5.91
CA PRO A 53 46.04 1.08 6.02
C PRO A 53 47.23 1.86 5.41
N VAL A 54 46.92 2.87 4.61
CA VAL A 54 47.89 3.92 4.25
C VAL A 54 47.29 5.29 4.50
N TRP A 55 47.82 5.93 5.54
CA TRP A 55 48.29 7.32 5.56
C TRP A 55 47.39 8.36 4.88
N GLY A 56 46.66 9.15 5.67
CA GLY A 56 46.13 10.42 5.14
C GLY A 56 44.94 11.05 5.82
N TRP A 57 44.91 11.22 7.15
CA TRP A 57 44.08 12.29 7.71
C TRP A 57 44.53 12.81 9.08
N ALA A 58 45.84 12.99 9.24
CA ALA A 58 46.33 13.99 10.19
C ALA A 58 46.22 15.35 9.51
N ARG A 59 45.14 16.09 9.80
CA ARG A 59 44.99 17.57 9.80
C ARG A 59 43.51 17.92 9.64
N VAL A 60 42.81 18.13 10.76
CA VAL A 60 42.14 19.40 11.12
C VAL A 60 41.87 19.32 12.63
N ALA A 61 42.83 19.78 13.42
CA ALA A 61 42.61 20.23 14.78
C ALA A 61 42.92 21.73 14.80
N GLY A 62 42.01 22.53 15.35
CA GLY A 62 42.33 23.88 15.79
C GLY A 62 41.41 24.97 15.25
N ALA A 63 40.31 25.25 15.97
CA ALA A 63 39.83 26.61 16.19
C ALA A 63 38.93 26.70 17.44
N THR A 64 39.53 27.25 18.50
CA THR A 64 38.94 28.09 19.56
C THR A 64 37.91 27.52 20.55
N ALA A 65 38.43 27.16 21.73
CA ALA A 65 37.71 27.14 23.00
C ALA A 65 37.68 28.54 23.64
N ALA A 66 36.53 28.97 24.17
CA ALA A 66 36.43 29.91 25.29
C ALA A 66 35.01 29.92 25.92
N VAL A 67 34.94 29.39 27.15
CA VAL A 67 34.15 29.84 28.31
C VAL A 67 32.61 29.90 28.24
N ALA A 68 31.95 28.96 28.92
CA ALA A 68 30.98 29.25 29.99
C ALA A 68 30.78 28.00 30.87
N GLY A 69 31.23 28.06 32.11
CA GLY A 69 30.95 27.06 33.14
C GLY A 69 29.76 27.47 34.01
N VAL A 70 29.15 26.44 34.60
CA VAL A 70 28.37 26.42 35.86
C VAL A 70 26.91 26.92 35.82
N LEU A 71 25.99 25.94 35.82
CA LEU A 71 24.83 25.84 36.74
C LEU A 71 24.73 24.34 37.08
N ALA A 72 25.29 23.81 38.17
CA ALA A 72 24.98 23.99 39.59
C ALA A 72 23.52 23.68 39.96
N VAL A 73 23.35 22.47 40.53
CA VAL A 73 22.50 22.12 41.67
C VAL A 73 20.98 22.15 41.47
N GLY A 74 20.38 20.96 41.47
CA GLY A 74 18.95 20.79 41.75
C GLY A 74 18.57 19.31 41.81
N GLY A 75 18.52 18.74 43.02
CA GLY A 75 17.97 17.39 43.20
C GLY A 75 18.44 16.68 44.47
N TYR A 76 18.24 17.29 45.63
CA TYR A 76 18.33 16.58 46.91
C TYR A 76 17.17 15.58 47.05
N ALA A 77 17.45 14.55 47.84
CA ALA A 77 16.75 13.30 48.04
C ALA A 77 15.25 13.36 48.37
N VAL A 78 14.52 12.34 47.88
CA VAL A 78 13.45 11.70 48.64
C VAL A 78 13.74 10.19 48.68
N ALA A 79 14.05 9.71 49.88
CA ALA A 79 14.04 8.30 50.22
C ALA A 79 12.64 7.94 50.74
N SER A 80 12.11 6.77 50.34
CA SER A 80 11.18 5.89 51.08
C SER A 80 10.70 4.80 50.09
N ALA A 81 11.17 3.56 50.21
CA ALA A 81 10.61 2.50 51.06
C ALA A 81 9.33 1.83 50.48
N ALA A 82 9.54 0.72 49.76
CA ALA A 82 8.66 -0.46 49.63
C ALA A 82 9.45 -1.48 48.77
N LYS A 83 10.17 -2.45 49.34
CA LYS A 83 9.71 -3.73 49.88
C LYS A 83 8.84 -4.51 48.88
N ASP A 84 9.51 -5.46 48.23
CA ASP A 84 9.07 -6.72 47.62
C ASP A 84 7.63 -6.81 47.07
N LYS A 85 7.52 -6.98 45.74
CA LYS A 85 6.49 -7.83 45.10
C LYS A 85 6.99 -8.30 43.72
N PRO A 86 6.91 -9.60 43.39
CA PRO A 86 7.28 -10.11 42.07
C PRO A 86 6.26 -9.68 41.01
N PRO A 87 6.65 -9.55 39.72
CA PRO A 87 5.69 -9.22 38.67
C PRO A 87 4.69 -10.37 38.50
N ALA A 88 3.40 -10.03 38.61
CA ALA A 88 2.31 -10.93 38.31
C ALA A 88 2.35 -11.31 36.83
N GLN A 89 2.28 -12.61 36.56
CA GLN A 89 2.06 -13.16 35.22
C GLN A 89 0.72 -12.65 34.70
N GLN A 90 0.75 -11.82 33.64
CA GLN A 90 -0.46 -11.48 32.90
C GLN A 90 -0.82 -12.66 32.00
N THR A 91 -1.81 -13.44 32.43
CA THR A 91 -2.50 -14.42 31.60
C THR A 91 -3.32 -13.68 30.56
N VAL A 92 -2.93 -13.80 29.29
CA VAL A 92 -3.71 -13.29 28.16
C VAL A 92 -4.86 -14.26 27.91
N ALA A 93 -6.10 -13.77 28.01
CA ALA A 93 -7.29 -14.51 27.62
C ALA A 93 -7.33 -14.64 26.09
N VAL A 94 -7.33 -15.87 25.59
CA VAL A 94 -7.52 -16.16 24.18
C VAL A 94 -9.03 -16.34 23.93
N SER A 95 -9.61 -15.56 23.02
CA SER A 95 -10.98 -15.80 22.56
C SER A 95 -11.06 -17.15 21.84
N PRO A 96 -12.07 -17.99 22.12
CA PRO A 96 -12.20 -19.28 21.44
C PRO A 96 -12.59 -19.10 19.97
N THR A 97 -11.96 -19.94 19.14
CA THR A 97 -12.24 -20.14 17.71
C THR A 97 -13.72 -20.47 17.47
N PRO A 98 -14.43 -19.78 16.56
CA PRO A 98 -15.78 -20.18 16.16
C PRO A 98 -15.76 -21.49 15.36
N THR A 99 -16.52 -22.47 15.85
CA THR A 99 -16.82 -23.76 15.20
C THR A 99 -17.59 -23.56 13.88
N PRO A 100 -17.28 -24.29 12.80
CA PRO A 100 -18.04 -24.19 11.55
C PRO A 100 -19.38 -24.94 11.66
N ALA A 101 -20.48 -24.25 11.35
CA ALA A 101 -21.79 -24.88 11.19
C ALA A 101 -21.96 -25.48 9.78
N PRO A 102 -22.71 -26.60 9.63
CA PRO A 102 -22.70 -27.42 8.43
C PRO A 102 -23.60 -26.90 7.28
N HIS A 103 -23.19 -27.30 6.08
CA HIS A 103 -23.87 -27.12 4.80
C HIS A 103 -25.30 -27.66 4.79
N THR A 104 -26.24 -26.92 4.21
CA THR A 104 -27.46 -27.49 3.61
C THR A 104 -27.86 -26.71 2.36
N THR A 105 -27.70 -27.35 1.21
CA THR A 105 -28.47 -27.06 -0.01
C THR A 105 -29.54 -28.15 -0.11
N PRO A 106 -30.82 -27.81 -0.33
CA PRO A 106 -31.49 -28.47 -1.45
C PRO A 106 -32.48 -27.61 -2.24
N ALA A 107 -32.48 -27.92 -3.54
CA ALA A 107 -33.63 -28.11 -4.44
C ALA A 107 -34.44 -26.90 -4.96
N HIS A 108 -34.32 -26.76 -6.28
CA HIS A 108 -35.23 -26.16 -7.26
C HIS A 108 -36.54 -26.99 -7.37
N PRO A 109 -37.66 -26.36 -7.79
CA PRO A 109 -38.57 -26.99 -8.75
C PRO A 109 -38.85 -26.11 -9.97
N SER A 110 -39.00 -26.77 -11.12
CA SER A 110 -39.29 -26.21 -12.45
C SER A 110 -40.77 -25.84 -12.65
N ALA A 111 -40.98 -25.03 -13.69
CA ALA A 111 -42.00 -25.19 -14.77
C ALA A 111 -43.21 -24.24 -14.84
N GLY A 112 -43.51 -23.83 -16.08
CA GLY A 112 -44.76 -23.22 -16.57
C GLY A 112 -44.51 -21.96 -17.42
N ALA A 113 -44.22 -22.05 -18.73
CA ALA A 113 -45.18 -22.00 -19.86
C ALA A 113 -45.97 -20.67 -19.91
N THR A 114 -46.13 -19.91 -21.01
CA THR A 114 -46.34 -20.28 -22.42
C THR A 114 -46.23 -19.03 -23.31
N ASN A 115 -45.78 -19.20 -24.55
CA ASN A 115 -45.91 -18.23 -25.66
C ASN A 115 -47.36 -18.30 -26.23
N PRO A 116 -47.86 -17.27 -26.93
CA PRO A 116 -47.85 -17.37 -28.40
C PRO A 116 -47.64 -16.03 -29.17
N ALA A 117 -46.96 -16.14 -30.32
CA ALA A 117 -47.00 -15.23 -31.47
C ALA A 117 -48.16 -15.65 -32.44
N PRO A 118 -48.38 -15.11 -33.66
CA PRO A 118 -47.67 -14.05 -34.40
C PRO A 118 -48.57 -13.03 -35.14
N GLY A 119 -47.96 -11.97 -35.70
CA GLY A 119 -48.59 -11.05 -36.64
C GLY A 119 -47.61 -10.64 -37.75
N THR A 120 -47.91 -11.08 -38.97
CA THR A 120 -47.13 -11.03 -40.21
C THR A 120 -47.35 -9.72 -40.98
N GLY A 121 -46.36 -9.29 -41.77
CA GLY A 121 -46.50 -8.26 -42.82
C GLY A 121 -45.20 -7.49 -43.06
N ALA A 122 -44.21 -8.05 -43.76
CA ALA A 122 -43.99 -7.98 -45.22
C ALA A 122 -43.35 -6.66 -45.74
N THR A 123 -42.06 -6.79 -46.10
CA THR A 123 -41.35 -6.27 -47.29
C THR A 123 -41.31 -4.77 -47.61
N HIS A 124 -40.09 -4.18 -47.62
CA HIS A 124 -39.49 -3.67 -48.87
C HIS A 124 -37.97 -3.40 -48.74
N ALA A 125 -37.31 -3.41 -49.90
CA ALA A 125 -35.91 -3.71 -50.17
C ALA A 125 -34.88 -2.56 -50.00
N THR A 126 -33.63 -2.99 -49.76
CA THR A 126 -32.33 -2.54 -50.30
C THR A 126 -32.07 -1.05 -50.52
N ARG A 127 -31.15 -0.48 -49.71
CA ARG A 127 -30.08 0.43 -50.19
C ARG A 127 -28.97 0.64 -49.14
N ALA A 128 -27.77 0.18 -49.45
CA ALA A 128 -26.48 0.71 -48.99
C ALA A 128 -25.58 0.82 -50.23
N PRO A 129 -24.48 1.62 -50.25
CA PRO A 129 -23.85 2.34 -49.15
C PRO A 129 -23.66 3.84 -49.42
N GLY A 130 -23.74 4.66 -48.36
CA GLY A 130 -23.31 6.05 -48.38
C GLY A 130 -22.11 6.20 -47.47
N SER A 131 -20.91 6.22 -48.07
CA SER A 131 -19.65 6.53 -47.40
C SER A 131 -19.70 7.94 -46.80
N ALA A 132 -19.77 8.04 -45.48
CA ALA A 132 -19.49 9.25 -44.74
C ALA A 132 -18.21 9.02 -43.93
N PRO A 133 -17.27 9.98 -43.91
CA PRO A 133 -15.93 9.76 -43.42
C PRO A 133 -15.92 9.44 -41.93
N ALA A 134 -15.14 8.42 -41.59
CA ALA A 134 -14.80 8.07 -40.21
C ALA A 134 -14.26 9.31 -39.50
N ARG A 135 -15.00 9.82 -38.52
CA ARG A 135 -14.42 10.68 -37.50
C ARG A 135 -13.49 9.79 -36.69
N THR A 136 -12.20 9.84 -37.02
CA THR A 136 -11.13 9.44 -36.13
C THR A 136 -11.37 10.12 -34.78
N PRO A 137 -11.51 9.39 -33.67
CA PRO A 137 -11.40 9.99 -32.35
C PRO A 137 -9.98 10.54 -32.26
N ASP A 138 -9.88 11.86 -32.23
CA ASP A 138 -8.66 12.57 -31.92
C ASP A 138 -8.25 12.18 -30.50
N ALA A 139 -7.39 11.17 -30.38
CA ALA A 139 -6.75 10.76 -29.14
C ALA A 139 -5.61 11.73 -28.80
N SER A 140 -5.94 13.02 -28.79
CA SER A 140 -5.07 14.13 -28.34
C SER A 140 -5.81 14.94 -27.28
N GLY A 141 -6.61 14.27 -26.45
CA GLY A 141 -7.32 14.90 -25.34
C GLY A 141 -6.33 15.22 -24.23
N ARG A 142 -6.03 16.52 -24.03
CA ARG A 142 -5.48 17.04 -22.78
C ARG A 142 -6.10 16.28 -21.60
N PRO A 143 -5.31 15.78 -20.62
CA PRO A 143 -5.86 15.07 -19.48
C PRO A 143 -6.98 15.88 -18.83
N PRO A 144 -8.10 15.24 -18.46
CA PRO A 144 -9.18 15.94 -17.79
C PRO A 144 -8.65 16.68 -16.56
N ALA A 145 -9.14 17.90 -16.35
CA ALA A 145 -8.72 18.69 -15.19
C ALA A 145 -9.27 18.03 -13.91
N ALA A 146 -8.39 17.55 -13.03
CA ALA A 146 -8.78 16.93 -11.78
C ALA A 146 -9.45 17.93 -10.83
N ARG A 147 -10.66 17.61 -10.34
CA ARG A 147 -11.42 18.45 -9.39
C ARG A 147 -11.93 17.62 -8.22
N GLY A 148 -11.31 17.80 -7.05
CA GLY A 148 -11.72 17.14 -5.81
C GLY A 148 -11.70 15.60 -5.89
N GLY A 149 -12.30 14.98 -4.88
CA GLY A 149 -12.29 13.52 -4.72
C GLY A 149 -13.27 12.76 -5.63
N GLN A 150 -14.11 13.42 -6.43
CA GLN A 150 -15.08 12.73 -7.29
C GLN A 150 -15.32 13.42 -8.63
N GLN A 151 -15.31 12.64 -9.71
CA GLN A 151 -15.73 13.05 -11.03
C GLN A 151 -16.37 11.89 -11.80
N GLY A 152 -17.66 12.00 -12.11
CA GLY A 152 -18.39 10.97 -12.85
C GLY A 152 -18.36 9.61 -12.11
N PRO A 153 -17.95 8.51 -12.77
CA PRO A 153 -17.88 7.20 -12.13
C PRO A 153 -16.69 7.07 -11.17
N LEU A 154 -15.72 7.99 -11.20
CA LEU A 154 -14.47 7.93 -10.45
C LEU A 154 -14.58 8.68 -9.12
N TRP A 155 -14.26 8.01 -8.03
CA TRP A 155 -14.13 8.61 -6.69
C TRP A 155 -12.81 8.18 -6.07
N SER A 156 -12.23 9.03 -5.23
CA SER A 156 -10.97 8.78 -4.55
C SER A 156 -10.91 9.41 -3.17
N ASP A 157 -10.10 8.83 -2.31
CA ASP A 157 -9.78 9.34 -0.98
C ASP A 157 -8.37 8.90 -0.58
N GLY A 158 -7.65 9.76 0.17
CA GLY A 158 -6.27 9.55 0.58
C GLY A 158 -6.13 9.60 2.10
N SER A 159 -5.34 8.69 2.66
CA SER A 159 -5.05 8.67 4.10
C SER A 159 -3.63 8.22 4.39
N VAL A 160 -3.04 8.70 5.49
CA VAL A 160 -1.79 8.15 6.02
C VAL A 160 -2.12 6.93 6.88
N ASP A 161 -1.44 5.82 6.66
CA ASP A 161 -1.64 4.58 7.39
C ASP A 161 -1.39 4.82 8.89
N PRO A 162 -2.34 4.50 9.79
CA PRO A 162 -2.21 4.73 11.23
C PRO A 162 -1.10 3.90 11.89
N HIS A 163 -0.55 2.88 11.21
CA HIS A 163 0.59 2.08 11.66
C HIS A 163 1.94 2.64 11.17
N SER A 164 1.94 3.83 10.58
CA SER A 164 3.15 4.63 10.37
C SER A 164 3.85 4.90 11.71
N ASN A 165 5.17 5.12 11.68
CA ASN A 165 6.00 5.31 12.87
C ASN A 165 7.03 6.43 12.65
N ASP A 166 7.92 6.63 13.63
CA ASP A 166 8.89 7.73 13.63
C ASP A 166 9.85 7.77 12.43
N PHE A 167 10.01 6.70 11.66
CA PHE A 167 11.00 6.64 10.57
C PHE A 167 10.42 6.20 9.23
N TRP A 168 9.15 5.82 9.21
CA TRP A 168 8.50 5.20 8.08
C TRP A 168 7.01 5.51 8.09
N ALA A 169 6.45 5.78 6.92
CA ALA A 169 5.02 5.91 6.76
C ALA A 169 4.55 5.33 5.43
N GLN A 170 3.24 5.11 5.37
CA GLN A 170 2.54 4.67 4.17
C GLN A 170 1.38 5.64 3.89
N SER A 171 1.22 5.98 2.61
CA SER A 171 0.09 6.73 2.10
C SER A 171 -0.81 5.78 1.32
N ASP A 172 -2.07 5.64 1.76
CA ASP A 172 -3.09 4.79 1.18
C ASP A 172 -4.07 5.62 0.35
N LEU A 173 -4.31 5.18 -0.89
CA LEU A 173 -5.25 5.78 -1.81
C LEU A 173 -6.37 4.78 -2.07
N THR A 174 -7.59 5.12 -1.65
CA THR A 174 -8.79 4.37 -2.00
C THR A 174 -9.35 4.92 -3.31
N LEU A 175 -9.49 4.05 -4.30
CA LEU A 175 -10.15 4.31 -5.57
C LEU A 175 -11.49 3.59 -5.59
N LYS A 176 -12.56 4.29 -5.97
CA LYS A 176 -13.84 3.67 -6.31
C LYS A 176 -14.20 4.02 -7.74
N THR A 177 -14.68 3.03 -8.49
CA THR A 177 -15.24 3.25 -9.83
C THR A 177 -16.54 2.48 -10.01
N SER A 178 -17.59 3.15 -10.49
CA SER A 178 -18.88 2.52 -10.79
C SER A 178 -18.93 1.90 -12.19
N ARG A 179 -17.91 2.12 -13.01
CA ARG A 179 -17.75 1.57 -14.36
C ARG A 179 -16.38 0.95 -14.54
N GLN A 180 -16.26 0.00 -15.46
CA GLN A 180 -14.98 -0.56 -15.84
C GLN A 180 -14.10 0.51 -16.48
N LEU A 181 -12.84 0.60 -16.06
CA LEU A 181 -11.87 1.50 -16.64
C LEU A 181 -11.01 0.76 -17.66
N SER A 182 -10.80 1.36 -18.84
CA SER A 182 -9.88 0.88 -19.87
C SER A 182 -8.47 1.49 -19.75
N SER A 183 -8.32 2.54 -18.95
CA SER A 183 -7.04 3.11 -18.54
C SER A 183 -7.13 3.56 -17.09
N LEU A 184 -6.00 3.52 -16.38
CA LEU A 184 -5.87 4.06 -15.05
C LEU A 184 -4.41 4.48 -14.84
N THR A 185 -4.21 5.73 -14.43
CA THR A 185 -2.94 6.22 -13.91
C THR A 185 -3.18 6.80 -12.53
N VAL A 186 -2.47 6.29 -11.53
CA VAL A 186 -2.45 6.79 -10.16
C VAL A 186 -1.09 7.40 -9.92
N GLU A 187 -1.04 8.67 -9.56
CA GLU A 187 0.19 9.38 -9.19
C GLU A 187 0.07 9.86 -7.75
N LEU A 188 0.96 9.36 -6.89
CA LEU A 188 1.13 9.77 -5.52
C LEU A 188 2.35 10.69 -5.44
N THR A 189 2.18 11.87 -4.85
CA THR A 189 3.25 12.84 -4.58
C THR A 189 3.43 13.02 -3.09
N VAL A 190 4.63 12.71 -2.60
CA VAL A 190 5.00 12.74 -1.20
C VAL A 190 6.06 13.83 -1.02
N ALA A 191 5.72 14.91 -0.32
CA ALA A 191 6.61 16.04 -0.15
C ALA A 191 7.89 15.63 0.59
N GLN A 192 9.04 16.12 0.12
CA GLN A 192 10.32 15.93 0.77
C GLN A 192 10.42 16.82 2.00
N THR A 193 10.11 16.28 3.18
CA THR A 193 10.25 16.96 4.48
C THR A 193 11.53 16.56 5.22
N GLY A 194 12.46 15.90 4.53
CA GLY A 194 13.72 15.40 5.07
C GLY A 194 13.72 13.87 5.20
N GLY A 195 14.67 13.22 4.54
CA GLY A 195 14.85 11.77 4.60
C GLY A 195 13.77 10.96 3.87
N VAL A 196 12.87 11.61 3.14
CA VAL A 196 11.84 10.91 2.34
C VAL A 196 12.52 10.11 1.25
N SER A 197 12.33 8.79 1.27
CA SER A 197 12.88 7.87 0.29
C SER A 197 11.95 6.68 0.09
N PHE A 198 11.83 6.21 -1.15
CA PHE A 198 10.96 5.09 -1.48
C PHE A 198 11.35 3.83 -0.70
N ALA A 199 10.37 3.21 -0.05
CA ALA A 199 10.55 1.99 0.74
C ALA A 199 9.72 0.81 0.21
N GLY A 200 8.83 1.05 -0.75
CA GLY A 200 8.01 0.01 -1.36
C GLY A 200 6.62 0.52 -1.69
N ALA A 201 5.78 -0.38 -2.21
CA ALA A 201 4.41 -0.06 -2.55
C ALA A 201 3.62 -1.33 -2.86
N TRP A 202 2.30 -1.26 -2.71
CA TRP A 202 1.40 -2.36 -3.03
C TRP A 202 0.08 -1.84 -3.61
N ARG A 203 -0.71 -2.75 -4.18
CA ARG A 203 -2.05 -2.46 -4.71
C ARG A 203 -2.94 -3.68 -4.61
N SER A 204 -4.25 -3.47 -4.50
CA SER A 204 -5.24 -4.57 -4.46
C SER A 204 -5.52 -5.18 -5.83
N LEU A 205 -5.21 -4.45 -6.92
CA LEU A 205 -5.33 -4.93 -8.29
C LEU A 205 -4.12 -5.81 -8.68
N PRO A 206 -4.24 -6.69 -9.68
CA PRO A 206 -3.15 -7.59 -10.07
C PRO A 206 -1.87 -6.85 -10.44
N GLU A 207 -0.75 -7.26 -9.84
CA GLU A 207 0.53 -6.59 -10.04
C GLU A 207 0.94 -6.57 -11.52
N THR A 208 0.73 -7.69 -12.21
CA THR A 208 1.11 -7.89 -13.60
C THR A 208 0.45 -6.92 -14.58
N ASP A 209 -0.68 -6.33 -14.20
CA ASP A 209 -1.46 -5.44 -15.06
C ASP A 209 -0.95 -3.99 -15.03
N PHE A 210 0.00 -3.66 -14.16
CA PHE A 210 0.51 -2.29 -14.00
C PHE A 210 2.02 -2.21 -14.20
N THR A 211 2.45 -1.06 -14.70
CA THR A 211 3.84 -0.59 -14.58
C THR A 211 3.89 0.35 -13.39
N GLN A 212 4.95 0.23 -12.57
CA GLN A 212 5.16 1.08 -11.41
C GLN A 212 6.52 1.78 -11.50
N THR A 213 6.55 3.07 -11.16
CA THR A 213 7.77 3.85 -11.01
C THR A 213 7.78 4.58 -9.67
N ALA A 214 8.98 4.88 -9.18
CA ALA A 214 9.20 5.74 -8.03
C ALA A 214 10.46 6.58 -8.29
N GLU A 215 10.33 7.89 -8.23
CA GLU A 215 11.42 8.82 -8.51
C GLU A 215 11.29 10.09 -7.66
N GLU A 216 12.40 10.76 -7.41
CA GLU A 216 12.40 12.09 -6.81
C GLU A 216 12.32 13.15 -7.92
N ARG A 217 11.35 14.06 -7.81
CA ARG A 217 11.13 15.14 -8.78
C ARG A 217 10.60 16.38 -8.06
N ASP A 218 11.22 17.52 -8.33
CA ASP A 218 10.76 18.85 -7.86
C ASP A 218 10.49 18.94 -6.34
N GLY A 219 11.26 18.22 -5.52
CA GLY A 219 11.09 18.19 -4.07
C GLY A 219 10.00 17.22 -3.58
N PHE A 220 9.58 16.27 -4.41
CA PHE A 220 8.63 15.22 -4.07
C PHE A 220 9.20 13.85 -4.41
N LEU A 221 8.92 12.85 -3.59
CA LEU A 221 8.91 11.47 -4.03
C LEU A 221 7.60 11.23 -4.80
N VAL A 222 7.70 10.88 -6.07
CA VAL A 222 6.58 10.60 -6.96
C VAL A 222 6.51 9.10 -7.22
N CYS A 223 5.41 8.46 -6.83
CA CYS A 223 5.13 7.06 -7.15
C CYS A 223 3.96 6.98 -8.12
N THR A 224 4.16 6.33 -9.26
CA THR A 224 3.17 6.23 -10.33
C THR A 224 2.84 4.77 -10.61
N TRP A 225 1.54 4.46 -10.72
CA TRP A 225 1.03 3.20 -11.24
C TRP A 225 0.25 3.46 -12.52
N THR A 226 0.66 2.82 -13.61
CA THR A 226 -0.01 2.95 -14.91
C THR A 226 -0.50 1.59 -15.37
N LEU A 227 -1.80 1.48 -15.63
CA LEU A 227 -2.42 0.29 -16.20
C LEU A 227 -1.84 0.04 -17.59
N LYS A 228 -1.38 -1.19 -17.84
CA LYS A 228 -0.83 -1.61 -19.13
C LYS A 228 -1.95 -1.66 -20.18
N GLU A 229 -1.56 -1.43 -21.43
CA GLU A 229 -2.47 -1.50 -22.56
C GLU A 229 -3.20 -2.86 -22.64
N GLY A 230 -4.49 -2.83 -22.99
CA GLY A 230 -5.34 -4.01 -23.08
C GLY A 230 -5.80 -4.59 -21.73
N ARG A 231 -5.34 -4.04 -20.60
CA ARG A 231 -5.84 -4.38 -19.27
C ARG A 231 -7.00 -3.47 -18.88
N THR A 232 -7.76 -3.90 -17.88
CA THR A 232 -8.93 -3.14 -17.40
C THR A 232 -9.04 -3.21 -15.89
N VAL A 233 -9.67 -2.20 -15.30
CA VAL A 233 -10.01 -2.17 -13.87
C VAL A 233 -11.51 -2.38 -13.73
N PRO A 234 -11.97 -3.43 -13.02
CA PRO A 234 -13.39 -3.65 -12.85
C PRO A 234 -14.05 -2.56 -12.00
N ALA A 235 -15.37 -2.42 -12.15
CA ALA A 235 -16.16 -1.64 -11.20
C ALA A 235 -15.98 -2.20 -9.79
N GLY A 236 -15.82 -1.33 -8.81
CA GLY A 236 -15.54 -1.72 -7.43
C GLY A 236 -14.71 -0.70 -6.66
N GLN A 237 -14.11 -1.18 -5.57
CA GLN A 237 -13.20 -0.42 -4.71
C GLN A 237 -11.84 -1.09 -4.72
N TRP A 238 -10.79 -0.28 -4.86
CA TRP A 238 -9.40 -0.71 -4.98
C TRP A 238 -8.51 0.20 -4.14
N VAL A 239 -7.36 -0.32 -3.70
CA VAL A 239 -6.39 0.44 -2.91
C VAL A 239 -5.02 0.40 -3.60
N PHE A 240 -4.34 1.54 -3.57
CA PHE A 240 -2.92 1.69 -3.90
C PHE A 240 -2.22 2.29 -2.69
N ALA A 241 -1.00 1.84 -2.41
CA ALA A 241 -0.25 2.31 -1.26
C ALA A 241 1.21 2.56 -1.61
N GLY A 242 1.72 3.74 -1.27
CA GLY A 242 3.13 4.10 -1.36
C GLY A 242 3.77 4.13 0.02
N GLN A 243 4.86 3.39 0.19
CA GLN A 243 5.61 3.29 1.43
C GLN A 243 6.94 4.05 1.29
N TYR A 244 7.32 4.78 2.31
CA TYR A 244 8.55 5.57 2.30
C TYR A 244 9.13 5.72 3.70
N ASN A 245 10.46 5.81 3.76
CA ASN A 245 11.14 6.24 4.99
C ASN A 245 11.04 7.76 5.10
N HIS A 246 11.24 8.32 6.29
CA HIS A 246 11.40 9.76 6.52
C HIS A 246 12.32 10.03 7.71
N GLY A 247 12.71 11.29 7.90
CA GLY A 247 13.44 11.74 9.09
C GLY A 247 12.67 11.43 10.37
N ARG A 248 13.39 11.30 11.49
CA ARG A 248 12.81 10.92 12.78
C ARG A 248 11.66 11.86 13.18
N GLY A 249 10.53 11.28 13.59
CA GLY A 249 9.41 11.95 14.24
C GLY A 249 8.11 11.83 13.44
N SER A 250 7.08 12.59 13.84
CA SER A 250 5.83 12.64 13.08
C SER A 250 6.02 13.38 11.76
N ARG A 251 5.68 12.73 10.65
CA ARG A 251 5.65 13.34 9.31
C ARG A 251 4.49 14.34 9.20
N ASP A 252 4.74 15.52 8.61
CA ASP A 252 3.68 16.44 8.16
C ASP A 252 3.28 16.10 6.72
N ALA A 253 2.09 15.52 6.52
CA ALA A 253 1.57 15.11 5.22
C ALA A 253 0.72 16.17 4.50
N LYS A 254 0.62 17.41 5.03
CA LYS A 254 -0.25 18.46 4.45
C LYS A 254 0.12 18.87 3.02
N ALA A 255 1.37 18.69 2.64
CA ALA A 255 1.87 18.98 1.29
C ALA A 255 1.85 17.75 0.37
N ASP A 256 1.40 16.60 0.88
CA ASP A 256 1.24 15.40 0.08
C ASP A 256 -0.06 15.48 -0.71
N GLY A 257 -0.09 14.77 -1.82
CA GLY A 257 -1.24 14.76 -2.69
C GLY A 257 -1.21 13.60 -3.66
N TYR A 258 -2.29 13.48 -4.40
CA TYR A 258 -2.38 12.50 -5.46
C TYR A 258 -3.27 12.99 -6.58
N THR A 259 -3.05 12.44 -7.77
CA THR A 259 -3.94 12.57 -8.92
C THR A 259 -4.24 11.18 -9.47
N ILE A 260 -5.50 10.91 -9.77
CA ILE A 260 -5.92 9.67 -10.43
C ILE A 260 -6.65 10.06 -11.72
N THR A 261 -6.22 9.48 -12.83
CA THR A 261 -6.89 9.61 -14.12
C THR A 261 -7.32 8.24 -14.63
N GLY A 262 -8.48 8.16 -15.27
CA GLY A 262 -8.94 6.91 -15.86
C GLY A 262 -10.01 7.14 -16.92
N THR A 263 -10.15 6.18 -17.84
CA THR A 263 -11.12 6.25 -18.94
C THR A 263 -12.19 5.19 -18.76
N ALA A 264 -13.47 5.59 -18.75
CA ALA A 264 -14.64 4.71 -18.79
C ALA A 264 -15.53 5.08 -19.97
N ASP A 265 -16.00 4.07 -20.72
CA ASP A 265 -16.85 4.24 -21.92
C ASP A 265 -16.29 5.24 -22.95
N GLY A 266 -14.97 5.29 -23.09
CA GLY A 266 -14.27 6.24 -23.98
C GLY A 266 -14.19 7.68 -23.46
N VAL A 267 -14.67 7.95 -22.24
CA VAL A 267 -14.60 9.27 -21.59
C VAL A 267 -13.54 9.27 -20.50
N GLY A 268 -12.67 10.28 -20.52
CA GLY A 268 -11.65 10.48 -19.49
C GLY A 268 -12.19 11.20 -18.25
N TYR A 269 -11.73 10.74 -17.08
CA TYR A 269 -12.02 11.32 -15.77
C TYR A 269 -10.72 11.54 -14.99
N ALA A 270 -10.71 12.53 -14.12
CA ALA A 270 -9.60 12.87 -13.25
C ALA A 270 -10.10 13.35 -11.88
N VAL A 271 -9.52 12.79 -10.82
CA VAL A 271 -9.75 13.19 -9.43
C VAL A 271 -8.41 13.47 -8.77
N LYS A 272 -8.43 14.32 -7.74
CA LYS A 272 -7.25 14.63 -6.93
C LYS A 272 -7.64 14.82 -5.47
N GLY A 273 -6.71 14.56 -4.58
CA GLY A 273 -6.90 14.77 -3.15
C GLY A 273 -5.60 15.02 -2.42
N ASP A 274 -5.70 15.11 -1.11
CA ASP A 274 -4.59 15.28 -0.17
C ASP A 274 -4.61 14.16 0.87
N PHE A 275 -3.69 14.23 1.83
CA PHE A 275 -3.55 13.29 2.94
C PHE A 275 -3.72 13.97 4.31
N ALA A 276 -4.33 15.15 4.34
CA ALA A 276 -4.53 15.87 5.58
C ALA A 276 -5.60 15.14 6.42
N ALA A 277 -5.33 14.94 7.71
CA ALA A 277 -6.31 14.37 8.62
C ALA A 277 -7.61 15.19 8.59
N HIS A 278 -8.71 14.56 8.19
CA HIS A 278 -10.04 15.17 8.29
C HIS A 278 -10.36 15.40 9.78
N ARG A 279 -10.64 16.66 10.11
CA ARG A 279 -10.93 17.12 11.48
C ARG A 279 -12.43 17.06 11.74
#